data_AF-A0A202DS93-F1
#
_entry.id   AF-A0A202DS93-F1
#
_cell.length_a   1.000
_cell.length_b   1.000
_cell.length_c   1.000
_cell.angle_alpha   90.00
_cell.angle_beta   90.00
_cell.angle_gamma   90.00
#
_symmetry.space_group_name_H-M   'P 1'
#
loop_
_entity.id
_entity.type
_entity.pdbx_description
1 polymer ?
#
loop_
_entity_poly.entity_id
_entity_poly.type
_entity_poly.pdbx_seq_one_letter_code
_entity_poly.pdbx_strand_id
1 'polypeptide(L)'
;MLPQNTQPPAPAPDQFDFMLKDQPKPPGRFGTLLSDVPKPAKILLLVVGALFIIVILYALFFGGKKTNTDQLTSVMASAQEISRVSSMAQLQAKDTTTKDLAATTATVLSSQKQELRSYLISKKVKVDTKKLAARLNKSTDAKLATALQNNNYDQTYFSYLKTSLINYQASLNAANKGASLKIQAILKADYTSIQTLLTASQLK
;
A
#
# COMPACT_ATOMS: atom_id res chain seq x y z
N MET A 1 -48.94 -71.37 24.94
CA MET A 1 -47.66 -71.21 24.22
C MET A 1 -47.15 -69.81 24.54
N LEU A 2 -46.18 -69.71 25.45
CA LEU A 2 -45.62 -68.43 25.92
C LEU A 2 -44.43 -68.03 25.04
N PRO A 3 -44.36 -66.80 24.52
CA PRO A 3 -43.27 -66.35 23.66
C PRO A 3 -41.99 -66.01 24.47
N GLN A 4 -40.85 -66.26 23.82
CA GLN A 4 -39.48 -66.13 24.32
C GLN A 4 -39.10 -64.71 24.78
N ASN A 5 -38.35 -64.69 25.89
CA ASN A 5 -37.59 -63.56 26.40
C ASN A 5 -36.30 -63.39 25.58
N THR A 6 -36.12 -62.27 24.88
CA THR A 6 -34.84 -61.88 24.27
C THR A 6 -34.45 -60.48 24.74
N GLN A 7 -33.59 -60.46 25.75
CA GLN A 7 -32.86 -59.29 26.20
C GLN A 7 -31.94 -58.82 25.05
N PRO A 8 -31.89 -57.52 24.70
CA PRO A 8 -31.05 -57.04 23.61
C PRO A 8 -29.55 -57.18 23.94
N PRO A 9 -28.71 -57.58 22.96
CA PRO A 9 -27.27 -57.71 23.15
C PRO A 9 -26.59 -56.36 23.39
N ALA A 10 -25.56 -56.36 24.23
CA ALA A 10 -24.74 -55.18 24.55
C ALA A 10 -24.07 -54.59 23.29
N PRO A 11 -23.94 -53.26 23.15
CA PRO A 11 -23.33 -52.64 21.97
C PRO A 11 -21.82 -52.94 21.89
N ALA A 12 -21.35 -53.28 20.70
CA ALA A 12 -19.94 -53.47 20.38
C ALA A 12 -19.15 -52.14 20.37
N PRO A 13 -17.81 -52.15 20.59
CA PRO A 13 -17.02 -50.95 20.93
C PRO A 13 -16.86 -49.90 19.81
N ASP A 14 -17.27 -50.18 18.57
CA ASP A 14 -16.90 -49.37 17.40
C ASP A 14 -17.92 -48.28 17.02
N GLN A 15 -18.96 -48.07 17.82
CA GLN A 15 -20.04 -47.11 17.52
C GLN A 15 -19.76 -45.67 17.97
N PHE A 16 -18.52 -45.35 18.40
CA PHE A 16 -18.14 -43.98 18.76
C PHE A 16 -16.95 -43.43 17.96
N ASP A 17 -16.38 -44.21 17.02
CA ASP A 17 -15.26 -43.77 16.17
C ASP A 17 -15.69 -42.93 14.93
N PHE A 18 -17.00 -42.72 14.77
CA PHE A 18 -17.54 -41.82 13.75
C PHE A 18 -17.85 -40.42 14.29
N MET A 19 -17.92 -40.23 15.62
CA MET A 19 -18.18 -38.92 16.23
C MET A 19 -16.90 -38.11 16.50
N LEU A 20 -15.73 -38.74 16.41
CA LEU A 20 -14.41 -38.11 16.57
C LEU A 20 -13.63 -37.94 15.24
N LYS A 21 -14.28 -38.14 14.09
CA LYS A 21 -13.70 -37.78 12.79
C LYS A 21 -14.06 -36.33 12.48
N ASP A 22 -13.05 -35.48 12.65
CA ASP A 22 -12.85 -34.18 12.01
C ASP A 22 -14.13 -33.40 11.70
N GLN A 23 -14.51 -32.46 12.59
CA GLN A 23 -15.28 -31.31 12.13
C GLN A 23 -14.47 -30.66 11.00
N PRO A 24 -14.97 -30.59 9.75
CA PRO A 24 -14.31 -29.82 8.73
C PRO A 24 -14.27 -28.37 9.23
N LYS A 25 -13.07 -27.87 9.53
CA LYS A 25 -12.83 -26.45 9.78
C LYS A 25 -13.55 -25.68 8.67
N PRO A 26 -14.41 -24.69 8.99
CA PRO A 26 -15.06 -23.91 7.95
C PRO A 26 -13.97 -23.38 7.02
N PRO A 27 -14.09 -23.58 5.69
CA PRO A 27 -13.06 -23.15 4.77
C PRO A 27 -12.83 -21.66 5.00
N GLY A 28 -11.58 -21.30 5.29
CA GLY A 28 -11.19 -19.92 5.52
C GLY A 28 -11.70 -19.07 4.36
N ARG A 29 -12.49 -18.04 4.70
CA ARG A 29 -13.20 -17.14 3.76
C ARG A 29 -12.30 -16.38 2.78
N PHE A 30 -10.99 -16.63 2.80
CA PHE A 30 -10.00 -16.10 1.87
C PHE A 30 -9.82 -16.93 0.59
N GLY A 31 -10.15 -18.23 0.62
CA GLY A 31 -9.93 -19.12 -0.53
C GLY A 31 -10.91 -18.92 -1.68
N THR A 32 -12.12 -18.46 -1.39
CA THR A 32 -13.21 -18.34 -2.39
C THR A 32 -13.18 -17.05 -3.18
N LEU A 33 -12.49 -16.00 -2.71
CA LEU A 33 -12.33 -14.73 -3.44
C LEU A 33 -11.39 -14.84 -4.65
N LEU A 34 -10.59 -15.90 -4.71
CA LEU A 34 -9.64 -16.13 -5.80
C LEU A 34 -10.06 -17.26 -6.72
N SER A 35 -11.10 -18.05 -6.42
CA SER A 35 -11.46 -19.24 -7.19
C SER A 35 -11.94 -18.90 -8.60
N ASP A 36 -12.69 -17.80 -8.73
CA ASP A 36 -13.39 -17.41 -9.97
C ASP A 36 -12.59 -16.46 -10.89
N VAL A 37 -11.35 -16.15 -10.50
CA VAL A 37 -10.49 -15.26 -11.28
C VAL A 37 -9.79 -16.08 -12.37
N PRO A 38 -9.75 -15.65 -13.65
CA PRO A 38 -9.01 -16.38 -14.68
C PRO A 38 -7.52 -16.52 -14.32
N LYS A 39 -6.91 -17.69 -14.60
CA LYS A 39 -5.51 -18.01 -14.27
C LYS A 39 -4.48 -16.90 -14.56
N PRO A 40 -4.51 -16.15 -15.69
CA PRO A 40 -3.58 -15.04 -15.90
C PRO A 40 -3.78 -13.88 -14.92
N ALA A 41 -5.02 -13.59 -14.52
CA ALA A 41 -5.32 -12.54 -13.55
C ALA A 41 -4.92 -12.92 -12.10
N LYS A 42 -4.97 -14.22 -11.75
CA LYS A 42 -4.42 -14.71 -10.46
C LYS A 42 -2.91 -14.55 -10.40
N ILE A 43 -2.19 -14.91 -11.47
CA ILE A 43 -0.74 -14.77 -11.55
C ILE A 43 -0.34 -13.29 -11.50
N LEU A 44 -1.09 -12.42 -12.18
CA LEU A 44 -0.89 -10.97 -12.10
C LEU A 44 -1.06 -10.46 -10.66
N LEU A 45 -2.11 -10.88 -9.94
CA LEU A 45 -2.36 -10.49 -8.54
C LEU A 45 -1.26 -10.99 -7.58
N LEU A 46 -0.76 -12.22 -7.77
CA LEU A 46 0.30 -12.82 -6.96
C LEU A 46 1.65 -12.13 -7.17
N VAL A 47 1.99 -11.84 -8.43
CA VAL A 47 3.18 -11.07 -8.79
C VAL A 47 3.06 -9.63 -8.28
N VAL A 48 1.86 -9.04 -8.32
CA VAL A 48 1.56 -7.71 -7.78
C VAL A 48 1.74 -7.63 -6.27
N GLY A 49 1.36 -8.67 -5.52
CA GLY A 49 1.56 -8.74 -4.06
C GLY A 49 3.03 -8.87 -3.66
N ALA A 50 3.78 -9.75 -4.34
CA ALA A 50 5.18 -10.01 -4.04
C ALA A 50 6.09 -8.80 -4.34
N LEU A 51 5.86 -8.09 -5.45
CA LEU A 51 6.60 -6.86 -5.79
C LEU A 51 6.34 -5.71 -4.82
N PHE A 52 5.10 -5.61 -4.32
CA PHE A 52 4.74 -4.63 -3.30
C PHE A 52 5.49 -4.86 -2.00
N ILE A 53 5.59 -6.12 -1.58
CA ILE A 53 6.35 -6.53 -0.39
C ILE A 53 7.83 -6.19 -0.56
N ILE A 54 8.43 -6.40 -1.73
CA ILE A 54 9.85 -6.07 -1.98
C ILE A 54 10.11 -4.54 -1.89
N VAL A 55 9.20 -3.70 -2.39
CA VAL A 55 9.30 -2.23 -2.28
C VAL A 55 9.13 -1.77 -0.82
N ILE A 56 8.24 -2.41 -0.06
CA ILE A 56 8.04 -2.14 1.37
C ILE A 56 9.28 -2.56 2.17
N LEU A 57 9.88 -3.70 1.85
CA LEU A 57 11.11 -4.18 2.50
C LEU A 57 12.29 -3.25 2.22
N TYR A 58 12.37 -2.65 1.02
CA TYR A 58 13.37 -1.62 0.71
C TYR A 58 13.18 -0.36 1.56
N ALA A 59 11.94 0.07 1.82
CA ALA A 59 11.65 1.21 2.69
C ALA A 59 12.04 0.95 4.17
N LEU A 60 11.93 -0.31 4.62
CA LEU A 60 12.30 -0.74 5.98
C LEU A 60 13.82 -0.93 6.16
N PHE A 61 14.54 -1.41 5.13
CA PHE A 61 15.98 -1.69 5.22
C PHE A 61 16.86 -0.43 5.31
N PHE A 62 16.33 0.73 4.94
CA PHE A 62 17.01 2.01 5.02
C PHE A 62 16.88 2.71 6.40
N GLY A 63 16.61 1.94 7.46
CA GLY A 63 16.43 2.37 8.85
C GLY A 63 17.69 2.37 9.74
N GLY A 64 18.88 2.62 9.18
CA GLY A 64 20.06 2.95 10.00
C GLY A 64 19.91 4.31 10.71
N LYS A 65 20.77 4.64 11.68
CA LYS A 65 20.84 5.97 12.36
C LYS A 65 21.05 7.09 11.33
N LYS A 66 19.97 7.53 10.69
CA LYS A 66 19.98 8.57 9.67
C LYS A 66 19.87 9.92 10.34
N THR A 67 20.66 10.87 9.86
CA THR A 67 20.53 12.26 10.27
C THR A 67 19.13 12.77 9.90
N ASN A 68 18.62 13.75 10.65
CA ASN A 68 17.34 14.40 10.32
C ASN A 68 17.29 14.89 8.85
N THR A 69 18.44 15.31 8.32
CA THR A 69 18.60 15.72 6.92
C THR A 69 18.34 14.58 5.93
N ASP A 70 18.85 13.37 6.18
CA ASP A 70 18.62 12.23 5.30
C ASP A 70 17.16 11.77 5.33
N GLN A 71 16.50 11.88 6.49
CA GLN A 71 15.08 11.61 6.62
C GLN A 71 14.24 12.62 5.83
N LEU A 72 14.50 13.93 5.98
CA LEU A 72 13.81 14.97 5.21
C LEU A 72 14.06 14.85 3.70
N THR A 73 15.27 14.49 3.30
CA THR A 73 15.58 14.22 1.88
C THR A 73 14.80 13.02 1.37
N SER A 74 14.65 11.96 2.17
CA SER A 74 13.84 10.79 1.83
C SER A 74 12.35 11.12 1.73
N VAL A 75 11.82 11.97 2.62
CA VAL A 75 10.45 12.49 2.54
C VAL A 75 10.26 13.26 1.23
N MET A 76 11.14 14.20 0.91
CA MET A 76 11.08 14.96 -0.35
C MET A 76 11.15 14.06 -1.59
N ALA A 77 12.02 13.05 -1.59
CA ALA A 77 12.13 12.10 -2.70
C ALA A 77 10.83 11.31 -2.91
N SER A 78 10.13 10.97 -1.82
CA SER A 78 8.82 10.30 -1.89
C SER A 78 7.76 11.23 -2.47
N ALA A 79 7.70 12.48 -2.00
CA ALA A 79 6.76 13.47 -2.52
C ALA A 79 6.98 13.73 -4.02
N GLN A 80 8.25 13.78 -4.47
CA GLN A 80 8.60 13.90 -5.88
C GLN A 80 8.07 12.72 -6.70
N GLU A 81 8.29 11.49 -6.26
CA GLU A 81 7.86 10.31 -7.02
C GLU A 81 6.33 10.22 -7.10
N ILE A 82 5.64 10.45 -5.98
CA ILE A 82 4.17 10.44 -5.95
C ILE A 82 3.62 11.55 -6.85
N SER A 83 4.20 12.75 -6.79
CA SER A 83 3.81 13.87 -7.65
C SER A 83 4.02 13.53 -9.14
N ARG A 84 5.18 12.96 -9.51
CA ARG A 84 5.48 12.54 -10.88
C ARG A 84 4.48 11.51 -11.40
N VAL A 85 4.24 10.44 -10.66
CA VAL A 85 3.31 9.38 -11.07
C VAL A 85 1.88 9.93 -11.15
N SER A 86 1.52 10.86 -10.27
CA SER A 86 0.21 11.52 -10.33
C SER A 86 0.08 12.45 -11.54
N SER A 87 1.13 13.16 -11.94
CA SER A 87 1.14 13.91 -13.21
C SER A 87 0.99 12.99 -14.42
N MET A 88 1.56 11.78 -14.40
CA MET A 88 1.31 10.78 -15.45
C MET A 88 -0.15 10.34 -15.47
N ALA A 89 -0.72 10.05 -14.29
CA ALA A 89 -2.10 9.60 -14.18
C ALA A 89 -3.10 10.68 -14.61
N GLN A 90 -2.83 11.95 -14.33
CA GLN A 90 -3.63 13.08 -14.83
C GLN A 90 -3.75 13.06 -16.37
N LEU A 91 -2.70 12.65 -17.08
CA LEU A 91 -2.68 12.61 -18.53
C LEU A 91 -3.28 11.32 -19.10
N GLN A 92 -3.05 10.19 -18.42
CA GLN A 92 -3.29 8.85 -18.97
C GLN A 92 -4.56 8.17 -18.46
N ALA A 93 -5.08 8.57 -17.31
CA ALA A 93 -6.30 8.00 -16.75
C ALA A 93 -7.50 8.21 -17.68
N LYS A 94 -8.47 7.30 -17.62
CA LYS A 94 -9.69 7.40 -18.43
C LYS A 94 -10.77 8.20 -17.71
N ASP A 95 -10.94 7.95 -16.42
CA ASP A 95 -11.95 8.63 -15.63
C ASP A 95 -11.50 10.04 -15.25
N THR A 96 -12.42 11.00 -15.41
CA THR A 96 -12.21 12.39 -15.01
C THR A 96 -11.95 12.49 -13.52
N THR A 97 -12.65 11.69 -12.71
CA THR A 97 -12.45 11.72 -11.25
C THR A 97 -11.04 11.26 -10.85
N THR A 98 -10.46 10.30 -11.58
CA THR A 98 -9.06 9.89 -11.42
C THR A 98 -8.12 11.03 -11.77
N LYS A 99 -8.36 11.74 -12.88
CA LYS A 99 -7.52 12.87 -13.31
C LYS A 99 -7.54 14.00 -12.29
N ASP A 100 -8.70 14.32 -11.73
CA ASP A 100 -8.85 15.38 -10.74
C ASP A 100 -8.13 15.05 -9.43
N LEU A 101 -8.28 13.81 -8.94
CA LEU A 101 -7.54 13.33 -7.78
C LEU A 101 -6.03 13.35 -8.04
N ALA A 102 -5.60 12.93 -9.23
CA ALA A 102 -4.20 12.91 -9.62
C ALA A 102 -3.60 14.33 -9.72
N ALA A 103 -4.33 15.28 -10.31
CA ALA A 103 -3.93 16.68 -10.39
C ALA A 103 -3.81 17.32 -9.00
N THR A 104 -4.80 17.07 -8.14
CA THR A 104 -4.80 17.56 -6.75
C THR A 104 -3.61 16.99 -5.99
N THR A 105 -3.39 15.67 -6.09
CA THR A 105 -2.26 14.98 -5.48
C THR A 105 -0.93 15.56 -5.97
N ALA A 106 -0.76 15.71 -7.29
CA ALA A 106 0.46 16.25 -7.87
C ALA A 106 0.78 17.65 -7.33
N THR A 107 -0.25 18.50 -7.21
CA THR A 107 -0.16 19.88 -6.71
C THR A 107 0.21 19.92 -5.23
N VAL A 108 -0.50 19.15 -4.39
CA VAL A 108 -0.23 19.07 -2.95
C VAL A 108 1.20 18.59 -2.70
N LEU A 109 1.59 17.45 -3.28
CA LEU A 109 2.90 16.85 -3.04
C LEU A 109 4.05 17.70 -3.61
N SER A 110 3.83 18.40 -4.73
CA SER A 110 4.81 19.34 -5.27
C SER A 110 5.04 20.53 -4.32
N SER A 111 3.96 21.06 -3.74
CA SER A 111 4.00 22.17 -2.78
C SER A 111 4.75 21.77 -1.51
N GLN A 112 4.42 20.62 -0.93
CA GLN A 112 5.08 20.09 0.27
C GLN A 112 6.58 19.85 0.01
N LYS A 113 6.94 19.25 -1.13
CA LYS A 113 8.33 19.08 -1.54
C LYS A 113 9.07 20.43 -1.60
N GLN A 114 8.43 21.46 -2.15
CA GLN A 114 9.03 22.79 -2.27
C GLN A 114 9.20 23.48 -0.91
N GLU A 115 8.26 23.31 0.02
CA GLU A 115 8.35 23.81 1.40
C GLU A 115 9.50 23.15 2.17
N LEU A 116 9.60 21.81 2.13
CA LEU A 116 10.69 21.07 2.73
C LEU A 116 12.06 21.43 2.13
N ARG A 117 12.11 21.60 0.80
CA ARG A 117 13.32 22.07 0.12
C ARG A 117 13.73 23.47 0.60
N SER A 118 12.77 24.38 0.73
CA SER A 118 13.01 25.75 1.21
C SER A 118 13.53 25.75 2.65
N TYR A 119 12.98 24.88 3.51
CA TYR A 119 13.48 24.67 4.86
C TYR A 119 14.93 24.19 4.86
N LEU A 120 15.28 23.16 4.08
CA LEU A 120 16.66 22.64 4.01
C LEU A 120 17.65 23.69 3.50
N ILE A 121 17.28 24.47 2.48
CA ILE A 121 18.09 25.58 1.97
C ILE A 121 18.32 26.63 3.07
N SER A 122 17.29 26.97 3.86
CA SER A 122 17.43 27.90 5.00
C SER A 122 18.39 27.41 6.08
N LYS A 123 18.60 26.09 6.16
CA LYS A 123 19.58 25.44 7.04
C LYS A 123 20.93 25.22 6.37
N LYS A 124 21.17 25.80 5.20
CA LYS A 124 22.38 25.65 4.38
C LYS A 124 22.68 24.19 4.00
N VAL A 125 21.65 23.35 3.98
CA VAL A 125 21.75 21.95 3.56
C VAL A 125 21.55 21.87 2.05
N LYS A 126 22.52 21.29 1.35
CA LYS A 126 22.41 21.04 -0.09
C LYS A 126 21.49 19.84 -0.34
N VAL A 127 20.46 20.06 -1.14
CA VAL A 127 19.58 18.98 -1.61
C VAL A 127 20.28 18.26 -2.77
N ASP A 128 20.62 16.99 -2.56
CA ASP A 128 21.25 16.16 -3.59
C ASP A 128 20.20 15.65 -4.58
N THR A 129 20.29 16.14 -5.82
CA THR A 129 19.39 15.74 -6.91
C THR A 129 19.53 14.27 -7.27
N LYS A 130 20.70 13.64 -7.06
CA LYS A 130 20.89 12.20 -7.29
C LYS A 130 20.11 11.38 -6.27
N LYS A 131 20.10 11.79 -5.00
CA LYS A 131 19.28 11.15 -3.95
C LYS A 131 17.77 11.26 -4.25
N LEU A 132 17.33 12.37 -4.83
CA LEU A 132 15.94 12.52 -5.27
C LEU A 132 15.62 11.62 -6.46
N ALA A 133 16.52 11.54 -7.45
CA ALA A 133 16.35 10.70 -8.63
C ALA A 133 16.38 9.19 -8.30
N ALA A 134 17.08 8.78 -7.23
CA ALA A 134 17.16 7.39 -6.80
C ALA A 134 15.80 6.78 -6.38
N ARG A 135 14.77 7.61 -6.11
CA ARG A 135 13.42 7.13 -5.79
C ARG A 135 12.48 7.03 -6.99
N LEU A 136 12.93 7.40 -8.19
CA LEU A 136 12.16 7.20 -9.41
C LEU A 136 11.99 5.70 -9.67
N ASN A 137 10.75 5.22 -9.69
CA ASN A 137 10.46 3.79 -9.74
C ASN A 137 10.02 3.37 -11.14
N LYS A 138 10.97 2.87 -11.94
CA LYS A 138 10.70 2.31 -13.28
C LYS A 138 9.74 1.10 -13.25
N SER A 139 9.68 0.36 -12.14
CA SER A 139 8.72 -0.74 -11.99
C SER A 139 7.29 -0.22 -11.87
N THR A 140 7.08 0.89 -11.17
CA THR A 140 5.78 1.60 -11.16
C THR A 140 5.38 2.03 -12.57
N ASP A 141 6.31 2.59 -13.33
CA ASP A 141 6.05 3.04 -14.70
C ASP A 141 5.64 1.86 -15.61
N ALA A 142 6.39 0.76 -15.55
CA ALA A 142 6.06 -0.46 -16.30
C ALA A 142 4.70 -1.03 -15.89
N LYS A 143 4.40 -1.01 -14.58
CA LYS A 143 3.11 -1.49 -14.05
C LYS A 143 1.94 -0.66 -14.58
N LEU A 144 2.05 0.67 -14.57
CA LEU A 144 1.02 1.57 -15.08
C LEU A 144 0.88 1.47 -16.61
N ALA A 145 1.99 1.31 -17.34
CA ALA A 145 1.95 1.09 -18.78
C ALA A 145 1.22 -0.21 -19.15
N THR A 146 1.52 -1.32 -18.46
CA THR A 146 0.78 -2.59 -18.62
C THR A 146 -0.69 -2.42 -18.24
N ALA A 147 -0.99 -1.63 -17.20
CA ALA A 147 -2.36 -1.39 -16.79
C ALA A 147 -3.15 -0.56 -17.81
N LEU A 148 -2.48 0.36 -18.50
CA LEU A 148 -3.06 1.14 -19.60
C LEU A 148 -3.50 0.23 -20.75
N GLN A 149 -2.65 -0.74 -21.12
CA GLN A 149 -2.93 -1.72 -22.18
C GLN A 149 -4.08 -2.67 -21.82
N ASN A 150 -4.23 -2.98 -20.53
CA ASN A 150 -5.24 -3.92 -20.03
C ASN A 150 -6.53 -3.24 -19.53
N ASN A 151 -6.72 -1.94 -19.84
CA ASN A 151 -7.91 -1.18 -19.47
C ASN A 151 -8.21 -1.15 -17.95
N ASN A 152 -7.18 -1.22 -17.10
CA ASN A 152 -7.29 -1.19 -15.63
C ASN A 152 -6.34 -0.15 -15.00
N TYR A 153 -6.02 0.90 -15.75
CA TYR A 153 -5.11 1.97 -15.35
C TYR A 153 -5.56 2.66 -14.07
N ASP A 154 -6.79 3.17 -14.03
CA ASP A 154 -7.37 3.93 -12.92
C ASP A 154 -7.30 3.13 -11.61
N GLN A 155 -7.75 1.87 -11.61
CA GLN A 155 -7.68 0.98 -10.44
C GLN A 155 -6.24 0.71 -9.98
N THR A 156 -5.33 0.53 -10.94
CA THR A 156 -3.91 0.31 -10.65
C THR A 156 -3.29 1.55 -10.03
N TYR A 157 -3.64 2.74 -10.54
CA TYR A 157 -3.21 4.02 -10.00
C TYR A 157 -3.75 4.24 -8.59
N PHE A 158 -5.03 3.98 -8.31
CA PHE A 158 -5.59 4.13 -6.95
C PHE A 158 -4.87 3.24 -5.94
N SER A 159 -4.59 1.99 -6.32
CA SER A 159 -3.85 1.04 -5.47
C SER A 159 -2.41 1.53 -5.18
N TYR A 160 -1.74 2.04 -6.20
CA TYR A 160 -0.43 2.68 -6.05
C TYR A 160 -0.52 3.91 -5.14
N LEU A 161 -1.48 4.80 -5.40
CA LEU A 161 -1.60 6.09 -4.73
C LEU A 161 -1.88 5.90 -3.24
N LYS A 162 -2.90 5.10 -2.88
CA LYS A 162 -3.25 4.80 -1.49
C LYS A 162 -2.03 4.32 -0.70
N THR A 163 -1.32 3.35 -1.23
CA THR A 163 -0.13 2.77 -0.58
C THR A 163 0.98 3.80 -0.46
N SER A 164 1.24 4.55 -1.52
CA SER A 164 2.31 5.53 -1.52
C SER A 164 2.04 6.68 -0.54
N LEU A 165 0.79 7.13 -0.43
CA LEU A 165 0.37 8.14 0.54
C LEU A 165 0.47 7.63 1.99
N ILE A 166 0.09 6.38 2.26
CA ILE A 166 0.26 5.76 3.60
C ILE A 166 1.75 5.68 3.97
N ASN A 167 2.59 5.21 3.04
CA ASN A 167 4.04 5.13 3.27
C ASN A 167 4.67 6.52 3.44
N TYR A 168 4.16 7.51 2.72
CA TYR A 168 4.59 8.89 2.84
C TYR A 168 4.21 9.50 4.20
N GLN A 169 2.98 9.28 4.67
CA GLN A 169 2.55 9.63 6.03
C GLN A 169 3.43 8.99 7.11
N ALA A 170 3.76 7.71 6.96
CA ALA A 170 4.67 7.03 7.88
C ALA A 170 6.07 7.69 7.87
N SER A 171 6.56 8.09 6.68
CA SER A 171 7.83 8.79 6.53
C SER A 171 7.82 10.19 7.15
N LEU A 172 6.72 10.93 7.03
CA LEU A 172 6.51 12.22 7.68
C LEU A 172 6.55 12.07 9.21
N ASN A 173 5.83 11.08 9.75
CA ASN A 173 5.85 10.77 11.18
C ASN A 173 7.24 10.35 11.68
N ALA A 174 7.98 9.56 10.90
CA ALA A 174 9.33 9.17 11.24
C ALA A 174 10.28 10.38 11.25
N ALA A 175 10.20 11.26 10.26
CA ALA A 175 11.00 12.48 10.18
C ALA A 175 10.64 13.51 11.27
N ASN A 176 9.42 13.44 11.82
CA ASN A 176 8.99 14.29 12.92
C ASN A 176 9.67 13.91 14.26
N LYS A 177 10.09 12.65 14.42
CA LYS A 177 10.79 12.17 15.62
C LYS A 177 12.22 12.74 15.64
N GLY A 178 12.48 13.69 16.53
CA GLY A 178 13.78 14.35 16.66
C GLY A 178 13.92 15.63 15.83
N ALA A 179 12.84 16.10 15.19
CA ALA A 179 12.82 17.33 14.42
C ALA A 179 12.66 18.57 15.32
N SER A 180 13.17 19.74 14.90
CA SER A 180 12.95 21.01 15.61
C SER A 180 11.51 21.52 15.46
N LEU A 181 11.02 22.34 16.40
CA LEU A 181 9.64 22.85 16.39
C LEU A 181 9.20 23.44 15.04
N LYS A 182 10.10 24.18 14.37
CA LYS A 182 9.82 24.80 13.06
C LYS A 182 9.52 23.76 11.97
N ILE A 183 10.28 22.67 11.89
CA ILE A 183 10.05 21.62 10.89
C ILE A 183 8.93 20.68 11.32
N GLN A 184 8.71 20.47 12.61
CA GLN A 184 7.56 19.69 13.09
C GLN A 184 6.23 20.29 12.64
N ALA A 185 6.10 21.63 12.64
CA ALA A 185 4.91 22.31 12.16
C ALA A 185 4.62 21.99 10.68
N ILE A 186 5.66 22.08 9.82
CA ILE A 186 5.57 21.73 8.40
C ILE A 186 5.17 20.26 8.23
N LEU A 187 5.88 19.34 8.90
CA LEU A 187 5.62 17.89 8.77
C LEU A 187 4.21 17.49 9.25
N LYS A 188 3.67 18.16 10.28
CA LYS A 188 2.29 17.94 10.76
C LYS A 188 1.24 18.49 9.79
N ALA A 189 1.49 19.65 9.20
CA ALA A 189 0.62 20.22 8.16
C ALA A 189 0.60 19.33 6.91
N ASP A 190 1.77 18.84 6.50
CA ASP A 190 1.91 17.87 5.41
C ASP A 190 1.13 16.59 5.73
N TYR A 191 1.33 16.01 6.91
CA TYR A 191 0.65 14.79 7.34
C TYR A 191 -0.88 14.93 7.27
N THR A 192 -1.40 16.06 7.77
CA THR A 192 -2.84 16.36 7.77
C THR A 192 -3.38 16.50 6.35
N SER A 193 -2.65 17.18 5.46
CA SER A 193 -3.02 17.31 4.05
C SER A 193 -3.10 15.95 3.35
N ILE A 194 -2.15 15.04 3.65
CA ILE A 194 -2.18 13.67 3.11
C ILE A 194 -3.32 12.86 3.71
N GLN A 195 -3.64 13.09 5.00
CA GLN A 195 -4.79 12.45 5.62
C GLN A 195 -6.08 12.84 4.90
N THR A 196 -6.23 14.11 4.52
CA THR A 196 -7.36 14.57 3.71
C THR A 196 -7.39 13.88 2.35
N LEU A 197 -6.27 13.80 1.63
CA LEU A 197 -6.22 13.08 0.35
C LEU A 197 -6.64 11.61 0.48
N LEU A 198 -6.22 10.92 1.55
CA LEU A 198 -6.59 9.53 1.81
C LEU A 198 -8.09 9.33 2.09
N THR A 199 -8.85 10.39 2.39
CA THR A 199 -10.31 10.31 2.53
C THR A 199 -11.08 10.41 1.22
N ALA A 200 -10.39 10.66 0.10
CA ALA A 200 -11.00 10.67 -1.23
C ALA A 200 -11.74 9.35 -1.50
N SER A 201 -12.95 9.44 -2.08
CA SER A 201 -13.83 8.26 -2.28
C SER A 201 -13.16 7.16 -3.11
N GLN A 202 -12.31 7.54 -4.06
CA GLN A 202 -11.56 6.62 -4.92
C GLN A 202 -10.51 5.79 -4.17
N LEU A 203 -10.11 6.21 -2.96
CA LEU A 203 -9.08 5.57 -2.16
C LEU A 203 -9.64 4.78 -0.96
N LYS A 204 -10.97 4.75 -0.78
CA LYS A 204 -11.61 4.01 0.30
C LYS A 204 -11.53 2.51 0.06
#